data_AF-A0AAU6Y5N6-F1
#
_entry.id   AF-A0AAU6Y5N6-F1
#
_cell.length_a   1.000
_cell.length_b   1.000
_cell.length_c   1.000
_cell.angle_alpha   90.00
_cell.angle_beta   90.00
_cell.angle_gamma   90.00
#
_symmetry.space_group_name_H-M   'P 1'
#
loop_
_entity.id
_entity.type
_entity.pdbx_description
1 polymer ?
#
loop_
_entity_poly.entity_id
_entity_poly.type
_entity_poly.pdbx_seq_one_letter_code
_entity_poly.pdbx_strand_id
1 'polypeptide(L)'
;MKKAVLVVVALSVALLSKAQNKLFTARLAKPCTTDFTFAADTSAKNNFKIAGLDSLFKPVPDELFEFRLYEMGLSVQSQAAFIMTFTKNKTWEIRYFNHYDDEGNLTKNLRERHVGTTYADNLWCMLTQLEVLTLPDHNRLRPQMIHLELDTANLPYSLERRTEMTDGMYYHYSLRTQGRQRSYGYGNPNASLKQYANVRELYNASAIIAVIKKYVNRPAVVY
;
A
#
# COMPACT_ATOMS: atom_id res chain seq x y z
N MET A 1 -10.02 44.76 -4.04
CA MET A 1 -10.74 43.47 -3.84
C MET A 1 -9.92 42.20 -4.14
N LYS A 2 -9.04 42.15 -5.16
CA LYS A 2 -8.29 40.92 -5.51
C LYS A 2 -7.32 40.39 -4.43
N LYS A 3 -6.74 41.25 -3.58
CA LYS A 3 -5.80 40.85 -2.51
C LYS A 3 -6.47 40.14 -1.33
N ALA A 4 -7.73 40.47 -1.02
CA ALA A 4 -8.46 39.87 0.10
C ALA A 4 -8.88 38.42 -0.17
N VAL A 5 -9.26 38.10 -1.42
CA VAL A 5 -9.65 36.74 -1.84
C VAL A 5 -8.45 35.79 -1.79
N LEU A 6 -7.25 36.26 -2.15
CA LEU A 6 -6.03 35.44 -2.14
C LEU A 6 -5.63 35.01 -0.73
N VAL A 7 -5.79 35.90 0.26
CA VAL A 7 -5.47 35.62 1.67
C VAL A 7 -6.45 34.62 2.27
N VAL A 8 -7.75 34.72 1.95
CA VAL A 8 -8.78 33.79 2.42
C VAL A 8 -8.56 32.39 1.85
N VAL A 9 -8.20 32.26 0.56
CA VAL A 9 -7.90 30.96 -0.06
C VAL A 9 -6.64 30.35 0.55
N ALA A 10 -5.58 31.14 0.76
CA ALA A 10 -4.34 30.66 1.38
C ALA A 10 -4.53 30.21 2.84
N LEU A 11 -5.31 30.94 3.64
CA LEU A 11 -5.68 30.52 5.00
C LEU A 11 -6.51 29.23 4.98
N SER A 12 -7.46 29.11 4.05
CA SER A 12 -8.33 27.94 3.95
C SER A 12 -7.54 26.68 3.62
N VAL A 13 -6.59 26.76 2.67
CA VAL A 13 -5.70 25.64 2.30
C VAL A 13 -4.76 25.26 3.46
N ALA A 14 -4.22 26.25 4.19
CA ALA A 14 -3.37 25.99 5.35
C ALA A 14 -4.13 25.40 6.55
N LEU A 15 -5.40 25.77 6.73
CA LEU A 15 -6.28 25.19 7.75
C LEU A 15 -6.70 23.76 7.41
N LEU A 16 -7.00 23.49 6.14
CA LEU A 16 -7.28 22.14 5.63
C LEU A 16 -6.07 21.21 5.78
N SER A 17 -4.85 21.68 5.48
CA SER A 17 -3.63 20.88 5.64
C SER A 17 -3.31 20.58 7.12
N LYS A 18 -3.51 21.56 8.02
CA LYS A 18 -3.37 21.36 9.47
C LYS A 18 -4.42 20.41 10.04
N ALA A 19 -5.67 20.48 9.56
CA ALA A 19 -6.75 19.59 9.99
C ALA A 19 -6.52 18.14 9.52
N GLN A 20 -6.06 17.95 8.27
CA GLN A 20 -5.68 16.63 7.77
C GLN A 20 -4.49 16.04 8.54
N ASN A 21 -3.49 16.86 8.90
CA ASN A 21 -2.38 16.43 9.76
C ASN A 21 -2.83 16.11 11.19
N LYS A 22 -3.81 16.84 11.75
CA LYS A 22 -4.42 16.54 13.06
C LYS A 22 -5.20 15.23 13.09
N LEU A 23 -5.97 14.93 12.03
CA LEU A 23 -6.69 13.66 11.90
C LEU A 23 -5.72 12.47 11.72
N PHE A 24 -4.61 12.69 11.01
CA PHE A 24 -3.52 11.72 10.88
C PHE A 24 -2.82 11.44 12.21
N THR A 25 -2.69 12.44 13.08
CA THR A 25 -2.05 12.31 14.40
C THR A 25 -2.99 11.75 15.47
N ALA A 26 -4.29 12.07 15.43
CA ALA A 26 -5.26 11.58 16.41
C ALA A 26 -5.55 10.07 16.29
N ARG A 27 -5.44 9.49 15.09
CA ARG A 27 -5.53 8.03 14.90
C ARG A 27 -4.31 7.26 15.42
N LEU A 28 -3.18 7.92 15.74
CA LEU A 28 -1.97 7.29 16.28
C LEU A 28 -2.03 7.01 17.79
N ALA A 29 -3.16 7.24 18.47
CA ALA A 29 -3.30 7.02 19.91
C ALA A 29 -3.30 5.52 20.33
N LYS A 30 -3.40 4.59 19.37
CA LYS A 30 -3.30 3.15 19.66
C LYS A 30 -1.82 2.76 19.65
N PRO A 31 -1.28 2.16 20.73
CA PRO A 31 0.12 1.76 20.77
C PRO A 31 0.41 0.81 19.61
N CYS A 32 1.48 1.11 18.89
CA CYS A 32 1.90 0.32 17.74
C CYS A 32 2.45 -1.00 18.25
N THR A 33 1.87 -2.11 17.79
CA THR A 33 2.32 -3.43 18.18
C THR A 33 3.45 -3.89 17.26
N THR A 34 4.51 -4.42 17.86
CA THR A 34 5.54 -5.22 17.17
C THR A 34 5.19 -6.71 17.18
N ASP A 35 3.91 -7.05 17.40
CA ASP A 35 3.40 -8.40 17.19
C ASP A 35 3.26 -8.66 15.68
N PHE A 36 4.15 -9.49 15.15
CA PHE A 36 4.19 -9.90 13.75
C PHE A 36 3.42 -11.21 13.51
N THR A 37 2.46 -11.55 14.36
CA THR A 37 1.69 -12.79 14.23
C THR A 37 0.69 -12.69 13.08
N PHE A 38 0.82 -13.58 12.10
CA PHE A 38 -0.15 -13.79 11.02
C PHE A 38 -0.33 -15.28 10.73
N ALA A 39 -1.46 -15.64 10.13
CA ALA A 39 -1.72 -16.98 9.63
C ALA A 39 -0.82 -17.24 8.40
N ALA A 40 -0.01 -18.30 8.46
CA ALA A 40 0.85 -18.70 7.34
C ALA A 40 0.01 -19.30 6.20
N ASP A 41 0.47 -19.15 4.97
CA ASP A 41 -0.13 -19.85 3.83
C ASP A 41 0.22 -21.34 3.91
N THR A 42 -0.79 -22.21 3.78
CA THR A 42 -0.63 -23.67 3.78
C THR A 42 0.11 -24.21 2.56
N SER A 43 0.37 -23.39 1.53
CA SER A 43 1.00 -23.81 0.26
C SER A 43 1.84 -22.69 -0.36
N ALA A 44 2.62 -21.98 0.45
CA ALA A 44 3.38 -20.80 0.01
C ALA A 44 4.45 -21.14 -1.06
N LYS A 45 4.09 -21.11 -2.35
CA LYS A 45 5.04 -20.80 -3.43
C LYS A 45 4.86 -19.34 -3.78
N ASN A 46 5.65 -18.46 -3.16
CA ASN A 46 5.68 -17.05 -3.55
C ASN A 46 6.48 -16.92 -4.85
N ASN A 47 5.79 -17.13 -5.97
CA ASN A 47 6.38 -17.02 -7.31
C ASN A 47 6.47 -15.57 -7.80
N PHE A 48 6.11 -14.59 -6.96
CA PHE A 48 6.14 -13.18 -7.34
C PHE A 48 7.57 -12.65 -7.36
N LYS A 49 8.01 -12.19 -8.54
CA LYS A 49 9.35 -11.64 -8.76
C LYS A 49 9.27 -10.41 -9.65
N ILE A 50 10.00 -9.37 -9.25
CA ILE A 50 10.35 -8.26 -10.13
C ILE A 50 11.73 -8.55 -10.71
N ALA A 51 11.85 -8.52 -12.04
CA ALA A 51 13.11 -8.80 -12.72
C ALA A 51 14.21 -7.84 -12.22
N GLY A 52 15.38 -8.39 -11.87
CA GLY A 52 16.52 -7.61 -11.37
C GLY A 52 16.46 -7.23 -9.89
N LEU A 53 15.32 -7.39 -9.20
CA LEU A 53 15.22 -7.10 -7.76
C LEU A 53 16.15 -8.01 -6.96
N ASP A 54 16.17 -9.32 -7.23
CA ASP A 54 17.02 -10.29 -6.52
C ASP A 54 18.52 -9.98 -6.65
N SER A 55 18.93 -9.26 -7.70
CA SER A 55 20.32 -8.83 -7.91
C SER A 55 20.70 -7.58 -7.10
N LEU A 56 19.71 -6.72 -6.81
CA LEU A 56 19.91 -5.47 -6.06
C LEU A 56 19.66 -5.66 -4.56
N PHE A 57 18.63 -6.44 -4.22
CA PHE A 57 18.21 -6.67 -2.86
C PHE A 57 18.95 -7.87 -2.27
N LYS A 58 19.76 -7.61 -1.24
CA LYS A 58 20.32 -8.65 -0.39
C LYS A 58 19.49 -8.73 0.90
N PRO A 59 19.08 -9.94 1.34
CA PRO A 59 18.39 -10.10 2.61
C PRO A 59 19.17 -9.46 3.76
N VAL A 60 18.44 -8.80 4.67
CA VAL A 60 19.04 -8.17 5.84
C VAL A 60 19.43 -9.27 6.84
N PRO A 61 20.69 -9.32 7.31
CA PRO A 61 21.06 -10.21 8.40
C PRO A 61 20.18 -9.95 9.64
N ASP A 62 19.87 -11.00 10.40
CA ASP A 62 19.11 -10.86 11.65
C ASP A 62 17.69 -10.26 11.50
N GLU A 63 17.06 -10.47 10.35
CA GLU A 63 15.64 -10.19 10.15
C GLU A 63 14.76 -10.95 11.15
N LEU A 64 13.86 -10.21 11.81
CA LEU A 64 12.76 -10.76 12.61
C LEU A 64 11.45 -10.78 11.83
N PHE A 65 11.23 -9.75 11.01
CA PHE A 65 10.04 -9.60 10.19
C PHE A 65 10.34 -8.80 8.93
N GLU A 66 9.66 -9.13 7.83
CA GLU A 66 9.72 -8.38 6.58
C GLU A 66 8.33 -8.25 5.98
N PHE A 67 8.01 -7.02 5.60
CA PHE A 67 6.85 -6.66 4.78
C PHE A 67 7.34 -6.20 3.40
N ARG A 68 6.73 -6.73 2.35
CA ARG A 68 6.93 -6.27 0.98
C ARG A 68 5.61 -5.89 0.33
N LEU A 69 5.61 -4.80 -0.41
CA LEU A 69 4.58 -4.44 -1.37
C LEU A 69 5.21 -4.33 -2.76
N TYR A 70 4.72 -5.16 -3.68
CA TYR A 70 5.07 -5.10 -5.09
C TYR A 70 3.95 -4.41 -5.87
N GLU A 71 4.33 -3.46 -6.71
CA GLU A 71 3.47 -2.89 -7.73
C GLU A 71 3.86 -3.51 -9.07
N MET A 72 2.87 -4.04 -9.80
CA MET A 72 3.08 -4.68 -11.07
C MET A 72 2.10 -4.09 -12.07
N GLY A 73 2.62 -3.27 -12.97
CA GLY A 73 1.86 -2.85 -14.13
C GLY A 73 2.21 -3.61 -15.40
N LEU A 74 1.42 -3.39 -16.45
CA LEU A 74 1.67 -3.92 -17.81
C LEU A 74 3.01 -3.46 -18.41
N SER A 75 3.56 -2.34 -17.92
CA SER A 75 4.82 -1.77 -18.39
C SER A 75 5.90 -1.86 -17.31
N VAL A 76 7.16 -1.98 -17.74
CA VAL A 76 8.31 -2.02 -16.82
C VAL A 76 8.35 -0.78 -15.90
N GLN A 77 8.00 0.39 -16.43
CA GLN A 77 7.94 1.67 -15.68
C GLN A 77 6.89 1.72 -14.56
N SER A 78 5.94 0.78 -14.54
CA SER A 78 4.93 0.67 -13.48
C SER A 78 5.23 -0.46 -12.50
N GLN A 79 6.45 -1.00 -12.54
CA GLN A 79 6.94 -1.96 -11.56
C GLN A 79 7.71 -1.24 -10.45
N ALA A 80 7.38 -1.57 -9.19
CA ALA A 80 8.08 -1.08 -8.02
C ALA A 80 8.03 -2.09 -6.88
N ALA A 81 9.01 -2.05 -5.99
CA ALA A 81 9.01 -2.81 -4.74
C ALA A 81 9.30 -1.89 -3.56
N PHE A 82 8.41 -1.92 -2.57
CA PHE A 82 8.64 -1.37 -1.25
C PHE A 82 8.92 -2.52 -0.28
N ILE A 83 10.03 -2.44 0.46
CA ILE A 83 10.45 -3.46 1.42
C ILE A 83 10.73 -2.77 2.75
N MET A 84 10.14 -3.31 3.81
CA MET A 84 10.30 -2.82 5.17
C MET A 84 10.64 -3.99 6.09
N THR A 85 11.81 -3.93 6.72
CA THR A 85 12.41 -5.03 7.49
C THR A 85 12.64 -4.60 8.92
N PHE A 86 12.19 -5.42 9.87
CA PHE A 86 12.46 -5.24 11.29
C PHE A 86 13.61 -6.16 11.73
N THR A 87 14.62 -5.57 12.36
CA THR A 87 15.85 -6.28 12.74
C THR A 87 15.86 -6.69 14.22
N LYS A 88 16.77 -7.60 14.61
CA LYS A 88 17.02 -7.92 16.03
C LYS A 88 17.40 -6.71 16.89
N ASN A 89 17.95 -5.66 16.28
CA ASN A 89 18.30 -4.40 16.96
C ASN A 89 17.07 -3.52 17.23
N LYS A 90 15.86 -3.99 16.93
CA LYS A 90 14.59 -3.29 17.09
C LYS A 90 14.51 -2.01 16.24
N THR A 91 15.13 -2.03 15.07
CA THR A 91 15.10 -0.93 14.11
C THR A 91 14.46 -1.36 12.80
N TRP A 92 13.89 -0.38 12.10
CA TRP A 92 13.35 -0.56 10.75
C TRP A 92 14.38 -0.18 9.70
N GLU A 93 14.55 -1.06 8.73
CA GLU A 93 15.19 -0.76 7.46
C GLU A 93 14.11 -0.67 6.37
N ILE A 94 14.19 0.36 5.53
CA ILE A 94 13.23 0.58 4.44
C ILE A 94 14.01 0.74 3.15
N ARG A 95 13.58 0.02 2.12
CA ARG A 95 14.13 0.09 0.76
C ARG A 95 13.00 0.23 -0.24
N TYR A 96 13.21 1.06 -1.24
CA TYR A 96 12.27 1.23 -2.34
C TYR A 96 12.99 1.10 -3.66
N PHE A 97 12.42 0.31 -4.57
CA PHE A 97 12.98 0.04 -5.88
C PHE A 97 11.98 0.43 -6.96
N ASN A 98 12.43 1.20 -7.96
CA ASN A 98 11.61 1.55 -9.12
C ASN A 98 12.51 1.82 -10.34
N HIS A 99 11.88 2.13 -11.48
CA HIS A 99 12.56 2.46 -12.73
C HIS A 99 12.75 3.97 -12.91
N TYR A 100 12.91 4.74 -11.84
CA TYR A 100 13.16 6.18 -11.92
C TYR A 100 14.41 6.54 -11.15
N ASP A 101 15.17 7.51 -11.65
CA ASP A 101 16.26 8.11 -10.88
C ASP A 101 15.74 9.10 -9.83
N ASP A 102 16.65 9.72 -9.08
CA ASP A 102 16.28 10.66 -8.03
C ASP A 102 15.74 12.00 -8.55
N GLU A 103 16.00 12.32 -9.81
CA GLU A 103 15.45 13.46 -10.55
C GLU A 103 14.06 13.16 -11.13
N GLY A 104 13.62 11.90 -11.09
CA GLY A 104 12.34 11.44 -11.60
C GLY A 104 12.36 11.07 -13.08
N ASN A 105 13.53 10.91 -13.70
CA ASN A 105 13.65 10.44 -15.08
C ASN A 105 13.56 8.92 -15.14
N LEU A 106 12.91 8.41 -16.19
CA LEU A 106 12.77 6.98 -16.41
C LEU A 106 14.12 6.33 -16.74
N THR A 107 14.44 5.23 -16.07
CA THR A 107 15.64 4.43 -16.27
C THR A 107 15.32 3.03 -16.78
N LYS A 108 16.14 2.52 -17.71
CA LYS A 108 16.00 1.13 -18.22
C LYS A 108 16.08 0.08 -17.11
N ASN A 109 16.96 0.31 -16.14
CA ASN A 109 17.22 -0.63 -15.05
C ASN A 109 16.42 -0.23 -13.81
N LEU A 110 16.03 -1.23 -13.03
CA LEU A 110 15.53 -1.03 -11.68
C LEU A 110 16.64 -0.40 -10.82
N ARG A 111 16.29 0.56 -9.98
CA ARG A 111 17.21 1.25 -9.06
C ARG A 111 16.65 1.26 -7.66
N GLU A 112 17.53 1.20 -6.68
CA GLU A 112 17.18 1.51 -5.29
C GLU A 112 17.11 3.03 -5.11
N ARG A 113 16.02 3.51 -4.53
CA ARG A 113 15.88 4.91 -4.10
C ARG A 113 16.02 5.01 -2.61
N HIS A 114 16.71 6.05 -2.17
CA HIS A 114 16.86 6.31 -0.76
C HIS A 114 15.52 6.77 -0.14
N VAL A 115 15.11 6.13 0.94
CA VAL A 115 13.92 6.49 1.70
C VAL A 115 14.32 6.66 3.15
N GLY A 116 14.02 7.82 3.75
CA GLY A 116 14.32 8.05 5.15
C GLY A 116 13.57 7.08 6.08
N THR A 117 14.19 6.72 7.20
CA THR A 117 13.61 5.81 8.22
C THR A 117 12.99 6.55 9.42
N THR A 118 13.09 7.88 9.46
CA THR A 118 12.61 8.74 10.57
C THR A 118 11.15 8.47 10.98
N TYR A 119 10.31 8.10 10.02
CA TYR A 119 8.88 7.88 10.25
C TYR A 119 8.47 6.40 10.11
N ALA A 120 9.44 5.48 10.14
CA ALA A 120 9.20 4.06 9.90
C ALA A 120 8.22 3.47 10.93
N ASP A 121 8.38 3.78 12.22
CA ASP A 121 7.44 3.32 13.24
C ASP A 121 6.02 3.80 12.95
N ASN A 122 5.85 5.10 12.68
CA ASN A 122 4.55 5.67 12.32
C ASN A 122 3.95 5.01 11.07
N LEU A 123 4.78 4.68 10.08
CA LEU A 123 4.35 3.93 8.91
C LEU A 123 3.81 2.56 9.32
N TRP A 124 4.57 1.80 10.09
CA TRP A 124 4.13 0.49 10.59
C TRP A 124 2.84 0.55 11.39
N CYS A 125 2.70 1.56 12.26
CA CYS A 125 1.45 1.81 13.00
C CYS A 125 0.25 1.95 12.07
N MET A 126 0.40 2.70 10.97
CA MET A 126 -0.69 2.88 10.01
C MET A 126 -0.99 1.59 9.25
N LEU A 127 0.04 0.84 8.85
CA LEU A 127 -0.14 -0.44 8.15
C LEU A 127 -0.89 -1.45 9.03
N THR A 128 -0.55 -1.54 10.30
CA THR A 128 -1.24 -2.44 11.26
C THR A 128 -2.67 -2.00 11.55
N GLN A 129 -2.95 -0.70 11.64
CA GLN A 129 -4.32 -0.17 11.74
C GLN A 129 -5.16 -0.45 10.49
N LEU A 130 -4.52 -0.58 9.34
CA LEU A 130 -5.13 -1.00 8.08
C LEU A 130 -5.13 -2.53 7.89
N GLU A 131 -4.90 -3.29 8.97
CA GLU A 131 -5.07 -4.74 9.00
C GLU A 131 -4.13 -5.49 8.02
N VAL A 132 -2.95 -4.93 7.72
CA VAL A 132 -1.96 -5.51 6.77
C VAL A 132 -1.59 -6.96 7.08
N LEU A 133 -1.62 -7.36 8.36
CA LEU A 133 -1.29 -8.72 8.79
C LEU A 133 -2.42 -9.73 8.53
N THR A 134 -3.65 -9.25 8.32
CA THR A 134 -4.87 -10.07 8.28
C THR A 134 -5.64 -9.97 6.97
N LEU A 135 -5.33 -9.01 6.09
CA LEU A 135 -6.01 -8.82 4.81
C LEU A 135 -6.11 -10.11 3.97
N PRO A 136 -7.31 -10.49 3.52
CA PRO A 136 -7.49 -11.66 2.69
C PRO A 136 -6.93 -11.45 1.28
N ASP A 137 -6.76 -12.54 0.53
CA ASP A 137 -6.53 -12.46 -0.91
C ASP A 137 -7.78 -12.00 -1.65
N HIS A 138 -7.61 -11.28 -2.77
CA HIS A 138 -8.72 -10.74 -3.57
C HIS A 138 -9.75 -11.81 -3.95
N ASN A 139 -9.33 -13.06 -4.23
CA ASN A 139 -10.26 -14.13 -4.58
C ASN A 139 -11.27 -14.44 -3.47
N ARG A 140 -10.88 -14.26 -2.19
CA ARG A 140 -11.77 -14.47 -1.04
C ARG A 140 -12.79 -13.33 -0.86
N LEU A 141 -12.55 -12.19 -1.49
CA LEU A 141 -13.46 -11.03 -1.46
C LEU A 141 -14.53 -11.09 -2.54
N ARG A 142 -14.33 -11.90 -3.59
CA ARG A 142 -15.27 -12.02 -4.72
C ARG A 142 -16.74 -12.21 -4.29
N PRO A 143 -17.08 -13.03 -3.27
CA PRO A 143 -18.47 -13.17 -2.82
C PRO A 143 -19.07 -11.89 -2.20
N GLN A 144 -18.24 -10.96 -1.74
CA GLN A 144 -18.68 -9.68 -1.15
C GLN A 144 -18.78 -8.55 -2.19
N MET A 145 -18.14 -8.74 -3.35
CA MET A 145 -18.11 -7.79 -4.47
C MET A 145 -19.33 -7.96 -5.36
N ILE A 146 -20.52 -7.72 -4.79
CA ILE A 146 -21.79 -7.79 -5.50
C ILE A 146 -22.27 -6.36 -5.77
N HIS A 147 -22.47 -6.05 -7.05
CA HIS A 147 -23.09 -4.80 -7.47
C HIS A 147 -24.59 -5.04 -7.66
N LEU A 148 -25.41 -4.34 -6.87
CA LEU A 148 -26.86 -4.42 -6.95
C LEU A 148 -27.37 -3.18 -7.70
N GLU A 149 -27.77 -3.36 -8.96
CA GLU A 149 -28.48 -2.33 -9.73
C GLU A 149 -29.97 -2.65 -9.78
N LEU A 150 -30.79 -1.65 -9.48
CA LEU A 150 -32.22 -1.75 -9.68
C LEU A 150 -32.51 -1.48 -11.16
N ASP A 151 -32.75 -2.53 -11.95
CA ASP A 151 -33.28 -2.37 -13.30
C ASP A 151 -34.77 -2.04 -13.21
N THR A 152 -35.10 -0.74 -13.29
CA THR A 152 -36.49 -0.27 -13.29
C THR A 152 -37.21 -0.52 -14.61
N ALA A 153 -36.49 -0.90 -15.68
CA ALA A 153 -37.07 -1.19 -16.98
C ALA A 153 -37.57 -2.65 -17.07
N ASN A 154 -36.93 -3.58 -16.35
CA ASN A 154 -37.33 -4.99 -16.28
C ASN A 154 -37.41 -5.47 -14.82
N LEU A 155 -38.54 -5.23 -14.17
CA LEU A 155 -38.91 -5.92 -12.92
C LEU A 155 -39.50 -7.30 -13.27
N PRO A 156 -39.09 -8.42 -12.65
CA PRO A 156 -38.35 -8.53 -11.39
C PRO A 156 -36.91 -9.06 -11.58
N TYR A 157 -36.05 -8.80 -10.59
CA TYR A 157 -34.68 -9.31 -10.44
C TYR A 157 -33.56 -8.45 -11.05
N SER A 158 -32.82 -7.78 -10.16
CA SER A 158 -31.50 -7.20 -10.42
C SER A 158 -30.55 -8.27 -10.94
N LEU A 159 -29.95 -8.06 -12.11
CA LEU A 159 -28.83 -8.89 -12.55
C LEU A 159 -27.63 -8.65 -11.64
N GLU A 160 -27.11 -9.70 -11.01
CA GLU A 160 -25.77 -9.67 -10.42
C GLU A 160 -24.76 -9.40 -11.53
N ARG A 161 -24.29 -8.15 -11.65
CA ARG A 161 -23.26 -7.80 -12.62
C ARG A 161 -21.91 -7.88 -11.95
N ARG A 162 -21.11 -8.88 -12.33
CA ARG A 162 -19.70 -8.97 -11.95
C ARG A 162 -18.88 -8.21 -12.97
N THR A 163 -18.37 -7.06 -12.57
CA THR A 163 -17.46 -6.28 -13.40
C THR A 163 -16.03 -6.65 -13.02
N GLU A 164 -15.30 -7.29 -13.92
CA GLU A 164 -13.86 -7.50 -13.76
C GLU A 164 -13.14 -6.23 -14.23
N MET A 165 -12.41 -5.57 -13.32
CA MET A 165 -11.65 -4.37 -13.65
C MET A 165 -10.17 -4.73 -13.84
N THR A 166 -9.66 -4.52 -15.05
CA THR A 166 -8.24 -4.66 -15.39
C THR A 166 -7.69 -3.31 -15.84
N ASP A 167 -7.31 -2.44 -14.90
CA ASP A 167 -6.56 -1.21 -15.23
C ASP A 167 -5.08 -1.49 -15.55
N GLY A 168 -4.69 -2.77 -15.49
CA GLY A 168 -3.32 -3.22 -15.73
C GLY A 168 -2.40 -3.14 -14.52
N MET A 169 -2.86 -2.74 -13.32
CA MET A 169 -2.08 -2.69 -12.08
C MET A 169 -2.49 -3.79 -11.09
N TYR A 170 -1.52 -4.61 -10.70
CA TYR A 170 -1.64 -5.62 -9.66
C TYR A 170 -0.72 -5.28 -8.50
N TYR A 171 -1.25 -5.43 -7.28
CA TYR A 171 -0.51 -5.20 -6.05
C TYR A 171 -0.35 -6.52 -5.30
N HIS A 172 0.89 -6.89 -5.01
CA HIS A 172 1.20 -8.11 -4.25
C HIS A 172 1.84 -7.76 -2.91
N TYR A 173 1.32 -8.34 -1.85
CA TYR A 173 1.79 -8.14 -0.49
C TYR A 173 2.44 -9.44 -0.02
N SER A 174 3.60 -9.32 0.63
CA SER A 174 4.32 -10.46 1.22
C SER A 174 4.71 -10.13 2.64
N LEU A 175 4.43 -11.06 3.55
CA LEU A 175 4.81 -11.01 4.95
C LEU A 175 5.71 -12.21 5.24
N ARG A 176 6.82 -11.99 5.94
CA ARG A 176 7.77 -13.04 6.30
C ARG A 176 8.25 -12.87 7.73
N THR A 177 8.36 -13.99 8.44
CA THR A 177 9.13 -14.15 9.69
C THR A 177 9.98 -15.41 9.60
N GLN A 178 10.77 -15.71 10.64
CA GLN A 178 11.54 -16.96 10.75
C GLN A 178 10.60 -18.18 10.84
N GLY A 179 10.19 -18.70 9.69
CA GLY A 179 9.37 -19.91 9.58
C GLY A 179 7.90 -19.69 9.22
N ARG A 180 7.47 -18.45 8.98
CA ARG A 180 6.13 -18.18 8.43
C ARG A 180 6.21 -17.24 7.26
N GLN A 181 5.35 -17.50 6.28
CA GLN A 181 5.17 -16.63 5.15
C GLN A 181 3.68 -16.55 4.81
N ARG A 182 3.24 -15.36 4.42
CA ARG A 182 1.91 -15.10 3.90
C ARG A 182 2.01 -14.16 2.72
N SER A 183 1.25 -14.44 1.68
CA SER A 183 1.15 -13.55 0.53
C SER A 183 -0.31 -13.39 0.10
N TYR A 184 -0.65 -12.21 -0.40
CA TYR A 184 -1.98 -11.91 -0.91
C TYR A 184 -1.87 -10.78 -1.91
N GLY A 185 -2.79 -10.71 -2.87
CA GLY A 185 -2.74 -9.65 -3.87
C GLY A 185 -4.09 -9.15 -4.32
N TYR A 186 -4.07 -7.97 -4.94
CA TYR A 186 -5.24 -7.23 -5.39
C TYR A 186 -5.00 -6.66 -6.78
N GLY A 187 -5.90 -6.96 -7.72
CA GLY A 187 -6.03 -6.19 -8.95
C GLY A 187 -6.72 -4.87 -8.64
N ASN A 188 -6.02 -3.75 -8.84
CA ASN A 188 -6.45 -2.38 -8.55
C ASN A 188 -7.55 -2.23 -7.46
N PRO A 189 -7.17 -2.30 -6.18
CA PRO A 189 -8.15 -2.21 -5.10
C PRO A 189 -8.88 -0.86 -5.08
N ASN A 190 -8.27 0.23 -5.59
CA ASN A 190 -8.87 1.56 -5.61
C ASN A 190 -10.00 1.67 -6.64
N ALA A 191 -9.84 1.10 -7.83
CA ALA A 191 -10.94 1.03 -8.79
C ALA A 191 -12.04 0.10 -8.31
N SER A 192 -11.67 -1.06 -7.76
CA SER A 192 -12.63 -2.01 -7.18
C SER A 192 -13.46 -1.34 -6.07
N LEU A 193 -12.84 -0.52 -5.21
CA LEU A 193 -13.53 0.19 -4.13
C LEU A 193 -14.58 1.19 -4.64
N LYS A 194 -14.41 1.80 -5.81
CA LYS A 194 -15.41 2.71 -6.38
C LYS A 194 -16.71 1.99 -6.74
N GLN A 195 -16.63 0.71 -7.10
CA GLN A 195 -17.78 -0.12 -7.42
C GLN A 195 -18.33 -0.83 -6.19
N TYR A 196 -17.44 -1.34 -5.34
CA TYR A 196 -17.78 -2.14 -4.16
C TYR A 196 -17.38 -1.40 -2.87
N ALA A 197 -17.98 -0.22 -2.66
CA ALA A 197 -17.69 0.65 -1.52
C ALA A 197 -17.97 0.01 -0.14
N ASN A 198 -18.74 -1.08 -0.12
CA ASN A 198 -19.08 -1.87 1.07
C ASN A 198 -17.97 -2.84 1.52
N VAL A 199 -16.95 -3.08 0.69
CA VAL A 199 -15.88 -4.06 1.02
C VAL A 199 -14.72 -3.33 1.70
N ARG A 200 -14.66 -3.41 3.04
CA ARG A 200 -13.68 -2.71 3.88
C ARG A 200 -12.23 -3.09 3.54
N GLU A 201 -12.00 -4.33 3.12
CA GLU A 201 -10.69 -4.86 2.75
C GLU A 201 -10.13 -4.18 1.50
N LEU A 202 -10.99 -3.81 0.54
CA LEU A 202 -10.58 -3.00 -0.62
C LEU A 202 -10.15 -1.59 -0.20
N TYR A 203 -10.86 -1.00 0.77
CA TYR A 203 -10.47 0.27 1.36
C TYR A 203 -9.12 0.17 2.07
N ASN A 204 -8.93 -0.83 2.93
CA ASN A 204 -7.69 -1.04 3.65
C ASN A 204 -6.49 -1.26 2.70
N ALA A 205 -6.64 -2.13 1.69
CA ALA A 205 -5.61 -2.35 0.67
C ALA A 205 -5.28 -1.06 -0.10
N SER A 206 -6.30 -0.30 -0.52
CA SER A 206 -6.11 1.00 -1.21
C SER A 206 -5.39 2.02 -0.31
N ALA A 207 -5.77 2.08 0.96
CA ALA A 207 -5.18 2.99 1.94
C ALA A 207 -3.72 2.64 2.24
N ILE A 208 -3.35 1.35 2.32
CA ILE A 208 -1.97 0.90 2.50
C ILE A 208 -1.09 1.40 1.33
N ILE A 209 -1.54 1.19 0.10
CA ILE A 209 -0.84 1.66 -1.10
C ILE A 209 -0.65 3.19 -1.04
N ALA A 210 -1.71 3.94 -0.71
CA ALA A 210 -1.65 5.39 -0.64
C ALA A 210 -0.70 5.89 0.47
N VAL A 211 -0.70 5.25 1.63
CA VAL A 211 0.18 5.60 2.76
C VAL A 211 1.64 5.34 2.40
N ILE A 212 1.94 4.19 1.79
CA ILE A 212 3.30 3.87 1.33
C ILE A 212 3.74 4.86 0.26
N LYS A 213 2.94 5.10 -0.79
CA LYS A 213 3.26 6.11 -1.83
C LYS A 213 3.53 7.49 -1.24
N LYS A 214 2.72 7.91 -0.27
CA LYS A 214 2.94 9.16 0.45
C LYS A 214 4.23 9.16 1.25
N TYR A 215 4.64 8.02 1.81
CA TYR A 215 5.88 7.86 2.57
C TYR A 215 7.12 7.96 1.67
N VAL A 216 7.17 7.18 0.59
CA VAL A 216 8.31 7.18 -0.34
C VAL A 216 8.50 8.51 -1.06
N ASN A 217 7.43 9.27 -1.28
CA ASN A 217 7.50 10.60 -1.88
C ASN A 217 7.86 11.72 -0.90
N ARG A 218 8.18 11.43 0.37
CA ARG A 218 8.68 12.45 1.30
C ARG A 218 10.15 12.72 1.01
N PRO A 219 10.59 14.00 0.97
CA PRO A 219 12.01 14.31 0.89
C PRO A 219 12.73 13.69 2.09
N ALA A 220 13.86 13.04 1.84
CA ALA A 220 14.73 12.57 2.92
C ALA A 220 15.19 13.79 3.73
N VAL A 221 14.89 13.81 5.03
CA VAL A 221 15.40 14.86 5.92
C VAL A 221 16.86 14.52 6.17
N VAL A 222 17.77 15.22 5.48
CA VAL A 222 19.21 15.15 5.75
C VAL A 222 19.45 15.94 7.03
N TYR A 223 19.87 15.24 8.10
CA TYR A 223 20.37 15.86 9.32
C TYR A 223 21.89 15.97 9.26
#